data_AF-A0A498GFI7-F1
#
_entry.id   AF-A0A498GFI7-F1
#
_cell.length_a   1.000
_cell.length_b   1.000
_cell.length_c   1.000
_cell.angle_alpha   90.00
_cell.angle_beta   90.00
_cell.angle_gamma   90.00
#
_symmetry.space_group_name_H-M   'P 1'
#
loop_
_entity.id
_entity.type
_entity.pdbx_description
1 polymer ?
#
loop_
_entity_poly.entity_id
_entity_poly.type
_entity_poly.pdbx_seq_one_letter_code
_entity_poly.pdbx_strand_id
1 'polypeptide(L)' 'MSDNRVVQGRMQTPESLAELIEGESVMDAEPIEDAADDCPECGENVISVGYMPSALEFVTGYKCQECDWADTDRD' A
#
# COMPACT_ATOMS: atom_id res chain seq x y z
N MET A 1 -9.45 11.91 6.46
CA MET A 1 -8.21 12.53 6.98
C MET A 1 -7.16 12.05 6.01
N SER A 2 -6.48 12.97 5.34
CA SER A 2 -5.69 12.77 4.10
C SER A 2 -5.56 11.33 3.62
N ASP A 3 -6.52 10.88 2.81
CA ASP A 3 -6.54 9.51 2.26
C ASP A 3 -5.33 9.26 1.32
N ASN A 4 -4.67 10.32 0.88
CA ASN A 4 -3.54 10.28 -0.04
C ASN A 4 -2.19 10.42 0.69
N ARG A 5 -1.17 9.72 0.19
CA ARG A 5 0.19 9.75 0.74
C ARG A 5 1.23 9.97 -0.36
N VAL A 6 2.34 10.63 -0.02
CA VAL A 6 3.49 10.72 -0.92
C VAL A 6 4.31 9.45 -0.81
N VAL A 7 4.49 8.74 -1.91
CA VAL A 7 5.28 7.52 -2.04
C VAL A 7 6.21 7.70 -3.23
N GLN A 8 7.51 7.53 -3.02
CA GLN A 8 8.56 7.68 -4.01
C GLN A 8 8.47 9.01 -4.78
N GLY A 9 8.18 10.09 -4.06
CA GLY A 9 8.03 11.43 -4.61
C GLY A 9 6.77 11.67 -5.44
N ARG A 10 5.79 10.75 -5.44
CA ARG A 10 4.49 10.90 -6.12
C ARG A 10 3.35 10.81 -5.13
N MET A 11 2.31 11.62 -5.34
CA MET A 11 1.08 11.48 -4.56
C MET A 11 0.33 10.23 -5.02
N GLN A 12 0.05 9.32 -4.09
CA GLN A 12 -0.78 8.14 -4.29
C GLN A 12 -2.12 8.34 -3.57
N THR A 13 -3.20 7.91 -4.23
CA THR A 13 -4.49 7.67 -3.59
C THR A 13 -4.49 6.26 -2.98
N PRO A 14 -5.48 5.90 -2.14
CA PRO A 14 -5.60 4.53 -1.67
C PRO A 14 -5.66 3.51 -2.82
N GLU A 15 -6.51 3.78 -3.82
CA GLU A 15 -6.65 2.92 -5.00
C GLU A 15 -5.32 2.81 -5.76
N SER A 16 -4.66 3.92 -6.09
CA SER A 16 -3.42 3.86 -6.88
C SER A 16 -2.25 3.23 -6.13
N LEU A 17 -2.23 3.34 -4.80
CA LEU A 17 -1.27 2.62 -3.96
C LEU A 17 -1.56 1.11 -3.96
N ALA A 18 -2.82 0.72 -3.81
CA ALA A 18 -3.23 -0.67 -3.86
C ALA A 18 -2.88 -1.31 -5.23
N GLU A 19 -3.16 -0.62 -6.33
CA GLU A 19 -2.77 -1.06 -7.68
C GLU A 19 -1.26 -1.17 -7.86
N LEU A 20 -0.49 -0.27 -7.23
CA LEU A 20 0.97 -0.32 -7.26
C LEU A 20 1.51 -1.56 -6.54
N ILE A 21 0.90 -1.95 -5.42
CA ILE A 21 1.29 -3.14 -4.63
C ILE A 21 0.82 -4.42 -5.34
N GLU A 22 -0.42 -4.46 -5.83
CA GLU A 22 -0.99 -5.62 -6.52
C GLU A 22 -0.33 -5.87 -7.88
N GLY A 23 0.09 -4.81 -8.57
CA GLY A 23 0.54 -4.87 -9.96
C GLY A 23 -0.60 -4.98 -10.98
N GLU A 24 -1.85 -5.02 -10.53
CA GLU A 24 -3.08 -5.07 -11.33
C GLU A 24 -4.12 -4.08 -10.78
N SER A 25 -5.20 -3.85 -11.53
CA SER A 25 -6.31 -2.99 -11.08
C SER A 25 -7.08 -3.64 -9.94
N VAL A 26 -7.46 -2.85 -8.92
CA VAL A 26 -8.27 -3.30 -7.78
C VAL A 26 -9.71 -2.79 -7.89
N MET A 27 -10.64 -3.40 -7.14
CA MET A 27 -12.05 -2.98 -7.13
C MET A 27 -12.33 -1.84 -6.15
N ASP A 28 -11.67 -1.85 -4.99
CA ASP A 28 -11.87 -0.86 -3.92
C ASP A 28 -10.65 -0.83 -2.99
N ALA A 29 -10.46 0.27 -2.27
CA ALA A 29 -9.36 0.46 -1.33
C ALA A 29 -9.78 1.28 -0.10
N GLU A 30 -9.41 0.79 1.08
CA GLU A 30 -9.54 1.47 2.36
C GLU A 30 -8.50 2.59 2.49
N PRO A 31 -8.70 3.60 3.36
CA PRO A 31 -7.73 4.67 3.56
C PRO A 31 -6.32 4.19 3.91
N ILE A 32 -5.31 4.97 3.51
CA ILE A 32 -3.90 4.66 3.81
C ILE A 32 -3.62 4.89 5.30
N GLU A 33 -2.95 3.92 5.93
CA GLU A 33 -2.53 3.99 7.33
C GLU A 33 -1.00 3.86 7.46
N ASP A 34 -0.44 4.39 8.55
CA ASP A 34 0.98 4.17 8.87
C ASP A 34 1.14 2.77 9.48
N ALA A 35 2.09 1.98 8.96
CA ALA A 35 2.39 0.67 9.50
C ALA A 35 3.26 0.81 10.77
N ALA A 36 3.24 -0.22 11.62
CA ALA A 36 4.04 -0.23 12.85
C ALA A 36 5.51 -0.58 12.61
N ASP A 37 5.82 -1.20 11.47
CA ASP A 37 7.14 -1.73 11.15
C ASP A 37 7.90 -0.84 10.16
N ASP A 38 9.23 -0.84 10.28
CA ASP A 38 10.12 -0.17 9.34
C ASP A 38 10.42 -1.06 8.12
N CYS A 39 10.73 -0.44 6.99
CA CYS A 39 11.01 -1.14 5.75
C CYS A 39 12.25 -2.04 5.89
N PRO A 40 12.17 -3.33 5.56
CA PRO A 40 13.29 -4.26 5.74
C PRO A 40 14.49 -3.98 4.82
N GLU A 41 14.27 -3.28 3.71
CA GLU A 41 15.35 -2.98 2.74
C GLU A 41 16.15 -1.71 3.06
N CYS A 42 15.50 -0.65 3.57
CA CYS A 42 16.13 0.65 3.76
C CYS A 42 15.91 1.29 5.15
N GLY A 43 15.06 0.71 6.00
CA GLY A 43 14.78 1.21 7.35
C GLY A 43 13.87 2.45 7.40
N GLU A 44 13.19 2.79 6.31
CA GLU A 44 12.23 3.91 6.23
C GLU A 44 10.81 3.49 6.60
N ASN A 45 9.92 4.47 6.82
CA ASN A 45 8.54 4.23 7.22
C ASN A 45 7.73 3.47 6.17
N VAL A 46 7.05 2.41 6.61
CA VAL A 46 6.08 1.65 5.80
C VAL A 46 4.68 2.19 6.03
N ILE A 47 3.88 2.16 4.98
CA ILE A 47 2.44 2.43 5.03
C ILE A 47 1.67 1.18 4.62
N SER A 48 0.44 1.06 5.08
CA SER A 48 -0.47 -0.01 4.71
C SER A 48 -1.73 0.51 4.04
N VAL A 49 -2.29 -0.31 3.17
CA VAL A 49 -3.59 -0.08 2.53
C VAL A 49 -4.33 -1.41 2.45
N GLY A 50 -5.56 -1.44 2.96
CA GLY A 50 -6.47 -2.56 2.74
C GLY A 50 -7.17 -2.40 1.40
N TYR A 51 -7.30 -3.46 0.60
CA TYR A 51 -7.96 -3.37 -0.70
C TYR A 51 -8.63 -4.68 -1.12
N MET A 52 -9.56 -4.56 -2.06
CA MET A 52 -10.27 -5.69 -2.66
C MET A 52 -9.80 -5.90 -4.10
N PRO A 53 -8.90 -6.87 -4.38
CA PRO A 53 -8.53 -7.21 -5.76
C PRO A 53 -9.71 -7.89 -6.50
N SER A 54 -10.60 -8.55 -5.76
CA SER A 54 -11.84 -9.13 -6.28
C SER A 54 -12.96 -9.03 -5.25
N ALA A 55 -14.21 -9.25 -5.67
CA ALA A 55 -15.38 -9.16 -4.79
C ALA A 55 -15.40 -10.17 -3.62
N LEU A 56 -14.48 -11.15 -3.58
CA LEU A 56 -14.45 -12.21 -2.57
C LEU A 56 -13.15 -12.23 -1.77
N GLU A 57 -12.26 -11.27 -1.98
CA GLU A 57 -10.94 -11.24 -1.38
C GLU A 57 -10.63 -9.85 -0.83
N PHE A 58 -10.02 -9.81 0.35
CA PHE A 58 -9.52 -8.61 0.98
C PHE A 58 -8.06 -8.84 1.33
N VAL A 59 -7.20 -7.92 0.92
CA VAL A 59 -5.75 -8.01 1.05
C VAL A 59 -5.26 -6.76 1.77
N THR A 60 -4.29 -6.94 2.66
CA THR A 60 -3.55 -5.83 3.27
C THR A 60 -2.22 -5.71 2.56
N GLY A 61 -2.04 -4.62 1.81
CA GLY A 61 -0.78 -4.28 1.18
C GLY A 61 0.09 -3.41 2.08
N TYR A 62 1.40 -3.60 1.99
CA TYR A 62 2.43 -2.82 2.66
C TYR A 62 3.37 -2.22 1.61
N LYS A 63 3.72 -0.95 1.78
CA LYS A 63 4.63 -0.26 0.84
C LYS A 63 5.61 0.64 1.59
N CYS A 64 6.89 0.52 1.26
CA CYS A 64 7.87 1.50 1.68
C CYS A 64 7.63 2.83 0.96
N GLN A 65 7.67 3.94 1.70
CA GLN A 65 7.49 5.27 1.12
C GLN A 65 8.64 5.70 0.21
N GLU A 66 9.84 5.12 0.34
CA GLU A 66 11.05 5.60 -0.33
C GLU A 66 11.66 4.62 -1.35
N CYS A 67 11.57 3.30 -1.14
CA CYS A 67 12.14 2.28 -2.04
C CYS A 67 11.07 1.40 -2.69
N ASP A 68 11.49 0.48 -3.56
CA ASP A 68 10.59 -0.37 -4.36
C ASP A 68 9.96 -1.51 -3.56
N TRP A 69 10.41 -1.77 -2.34
CA TRP A 69 9.83 -2.79 -1.47
C TRP A 69 8.32 -2.60 -1.27
N ALA A 70 7.59 -3.68 -1.49
CA ALA A 70 6.19 -3.85 -1.18
C ALA A 70 5.96 -5.31 -0.75
N ASP A 71 4.94 -5.53 0.05
CA ASP A 71 4.54 -6.86 0.49
C ASP A 71 3.03 -6.92 0.71
N THR A 72 2.48 -8.11 0.87
CA THR A 72 1.07 -8.29 1.23
C THR A 72 0.93 -9.29 2.36
N ASP A 73 -0.23 -9.31 3.01
CA ASP A 73 -0.58 -10.38 3.97
C ASP A 73 -0.88 -11.73 3.31
N ARG A 74 -0.67 -11.85 1.99
CA ARG A 74 -0.67 -13.11 1.24
C ARG A 74 0.77 -13.63 1.15
N ASP A 75 0.98 -14.87 1.57
CA ASP A 75 2.26 -15.62 1.51
C ASP A 75 2.75 -15.89 0.08
#